data_AF-A0A285R5Q4-F1
#
_entry.id   AF-A0A285R5Q4-F1
#
_cell.length_a   1.000
_cell.length_b   1.000
_cell.length_c   1.000
_cell.angle_alpha   90.00
_cell.angle_beta   90.00
_cell.angle_gamma   90.00
#
_symmetry.space_group_name_H-M   'P 1'
#
loop_
_entity.id
_entity.type
_entity.pdbx_description
1 polymer ?
#
loop_
_entity_poly.entity_id
_entity_poly.type
_entity_poly.pdbx_seq_one_letter_code
_entity_poly.pdbx_strand_id
1 'polypeptide(L)'
;MTSYLRATVAVLALSVAACSGKPERPGNLPAPSAPTAESGVDQVQALLIAGDVDDARKLLRQLLKREPLNASALLLRDSIERDPEELLGPTSYPYTVKAGDTVPALAQRLLGNRLKAYQLGRYNKLTAPFALTPGQVLRIPGTAPRPDPVRRADPAPSRSPDRPATRPAPKAAAPKPPVAAKPGPRAANPALSRQLRTAGLAALNSGKVEQAVGLLRRAAAADPGNPLVARDLARAERIAATVRARR
;
A
#
# COMPACT_ATOMS: atom_id res chain seq x y z
N MET A 1 -8.15 -50.08 54.18
CA MET A 1 -7.26 -51.22 54.47
C MET A 1 -8.09 -52.49 54.31
N THR A 2 -8.12 -53.02 53.07
CA THR A 2 -8.69 -54.31 52.60
C THR A 2 -8.96 -54.17 51.09
N SER A 3 -8.88 -55.16 50.21
CA SER A 3 -7.97 -56.28 50.00
C SER A 3 -8.18 -56.69 48.53
N TYR A 4 -7.12 -57.14 47.86
CA TYR A 4 -7.12 -57.64 46.47
C TYR A 4 -7.97 -58.90 46.28
N LEU A 5 -8.54 -59.11 45.08
CA LEU A 5 -8.63 -60.44 44.50
C LEU A 5 -8.59 -60.42 42.96
N ARG A 6 -7.88 -61.43 42.44
CA ARG A 6 -7.37 -61.63 41.07
C ARG A 6 -8.31 -62.47 40.20
N ALA A 7 -7.94 -62.51 38.91
CA ALA A 7 -8.29 -63.47 37.85
C ALA A 7 -9.57 -63.10 37.08
N THR A 8 -9.60 -63.10 35.75
CA THR A 8 -9.07 -64.11 34.84
C THR A 8 -8.58 -63.52 33.50
N VAL A 9 -7.58 -64.21 32.95
CA VAL A 9 -7.08 -64.09 31.58
C VAL A 9 -8.13 -64.59 30.59
N ALA A 10 -8.40 -63.80 29.55
CA ALA A 10 -8.93 -64.32 28.29
C ALA A 10 -8.12 -63.68 27.15
N VAL A 11 -7.11 -64.41 26.70
CA VAL A 11 -6.40 -64.13 25.45
C VAL A 11 -7.35 -64.49 24.32
N LEU A 12 -7.84 -63.47 23.61
CA LEU A 12 -8.43 -63.64 22.30
C LEU A 12 -7.56 -62.88 21.30
N ALA A 13 -6.66 -63.62 20.66
CA ALA A 13 -5.93 -63.17 19.49
C ALA A 13 -6.91 -63.14 18.30
N LEU A 14 -7.28 -61.95 17.86
CA LEU A 14 -7.86 -61.74 16.53
C LEU A 14 -6.85 -60.95 15.68
N SER A 15 -6.10 -61.72 14.89
CA SER A 15 -5.24 -61.21 13.83
C SER A 15 -6.13 -60.80 12.65
N VAL A 16 -6.36 -59.51 12.46
CA VAL A 16 -6.87 -58.99 11.18
C VAL A 16 -5.74 -58.23 10.50
N ALA A 17 -5.19 -58.87 9.47
CA ALA A 17 -4.33 -58.23 8.49
C ALA A 17 -5.16 -57.21 7.71
N ALA A 18 -4.93 -55.92 7.97
CA ALA A 18 -5.40 -54.83 7.13
C ALA A 18 -4.21 -54.22 6.39
N CYS A 19 -4.28 -54.32 5.07
CA CYS A 19 -3.33 -53.78 4.12
C CYS A 19 -3.10 -52.26 4.29
N SER A 20 -1.84 -51.88 4.11
CA SER A 20 -1.37 -50.68 3.40
C SER A 20 -2.24 -49.43 3.47
N GLY A 21 -1.93 -48.59 4.46
CA GLY A 21 -2.30 -47.19 4.47
C GLY A 21 -1.43 -46.48 5.51
N LYS A 22 -0.24 -46.05 5.11
CA LYS A 22 0.60 -45.20 5.95
C LYS A 22 -0.22 -43.94 6.21
N PRO A 23 -0.63 -43.61 7.45
CA PRO A 23 -1.25 -42.32 7.69
C PRO A 23 -0.14 -41.31 7.40
N GLU A 24 -0.28 -40.61 6.29
CA GLU A 24 0.43 -39.37 6.05
C GLU A 24 0.27 -38.58 7.34
N ARG A 25 1.38 -38.35 8.04
CA ARG A 25 1.42 -37.37 9.12
C ARG A 25 0.73 -36.15 8.54
N PRO A 26 -0.35 -35.63 9.15
CA PRO A 26 -0.94 -34.39 8.70
C PRO A 26 0.23 -33.42 8.58
N GLY A 27 0.47 -32.99 7.35
CA GLY A 27 1.59 -32.14 7.00
C GLY A 27 1.66 -31.05 8.04
N ASN A 28 2.87 -30.81 8.52
CA ASN A 28 3.21 -29.74 9.43
C ASN A 28 2.66 -28.43 8.85
N LEU A 29 1.39 -28.14 9.14
CA LEU A 29 0.76 -26.86 8.89
C LEU A 29 1.67 -25.89 9.63
N PRO A 30 2.28 -24.90 8.95
CA PRO A 30 2.99 -23.88 9.68
C PRO A 30 1.99 -23.31 10.68
N ALA A 31 2.26 -23.52 11.97
CA ALA A 31 1.55 -22.81 13.03
C ALA A 31 1.51 -21.33 12.64
N PRO A 32 0.40 -20.62 12.87
CA PRO A 32 0.32 -19.19 12.54
C PRO A 32 1.53 -18.53 13.20
N SER A 33 2.49 -18.14 12.36
CA SER A 33 3.76 -17.62 12.84
C SER A 33 3.41 -16.37 13.62
N ALA A 34 3.94 -16.25 14.84
CA ALA A 34 3.75 -15.07 15.66
C ALA A 34 4.00 -13.83 14.79
N PRO A 35 3.19 -12.76 14.92
CA PRO A 35 3.39 -11.55 14.14
C PRO A 35 4.84 -11.10 14.28
N THR A 36 5.56 -11.04 13.16
CA THR A 36 6.93 -10.54 13.11
C THR A 36 6.93 -9.07 13.54
N ALA A 37 8.07 -8.58 14.04
CA ALA A 37 8.26 -7.20 14.47
C ALA A 37 7.68 -6.17 13.47
N GLU A 38 7.98 -6.36 12.19
CA GLU A 38 7.48 -5.55 11.07
C GLU A 38 5.95 -5.52 11.00
N SER A 39 5.28 -6.68 11.16
CA SER A 39 3.82 -6.75 11.16
C SER A 39 3.19 -6.06 12.39
N GLY A 40 3.88 -6.08 13.53
CA GLY A 40 3.45 -5.38 14.74
C GLY A 40 3.51 -3.86 14.57
N VAL A 41 4.57 -3.34 13.96
CA VAL A 41 4.73 -1.91 13.63
C VAL A 41 3.61 -1.44 12.68
N ASP A 42 3.32 -2.20 11.63
CA ASP A 42 2.24 -1.88 10.69
C ASP A 42 0.87 -1.86 11.38
N GLN A 43 0.65 -2.77 12.33
CA GLN A 43 -0.60 -2.81 13.11
C GLN A 43 -0.74 -1.60 14.04
N VAL A 44 0.34 -1.17 14.71
CA VAL A 44 0.35 0.08 15.50
C VAL A 44 0.02 1.27 14.59
N GLN A 45 0.66 1.36 13.42
CA GLN A 45 0.42 2.45 12.47
C GLN A 45 -1.04 2.50 11.99
N ALA A 46 -1.67 1.34 11.76
CA ALA A 46 -3.06 1.24 11.36
C ALA A 46 -4.01 1.73 12.46
N LEU A 47 -3.79 1.30 13.71
CA LEU A 47 -4.57 1.76 14.88
C LEU A 47 -4.47 3.29 15.05
N LEU A 48 -3.27 3.85 14.89
CA LEU A 48 -3.07 5.30 14.96
C LEU A 48 -3.85 6.07 13.89
N ILE A 49 -3.93 5.55 12.67
CA ILE A 49 -4.68 6.17 11.56
C ILE A 49 -6.18 6.05 11.78
N ALA A 50 -6.63 4.93 12.35
CA ALA A 50 -8.03 4.68 12.69
C ALA A 50 -8.51 5.57 13.85
N GLY A 51 -7.60 6.00 14.73
CA GLY A 51 -7.91 6.79 15.92
C GLY A 51 -7.84 6.00 17.22
N ASP A 52 -7.53 4.71 17.16
CA ASP A 52 -7.43 3.79 18.29
C ASP A 52 -6.08 3.97 19.03
N VAL A 53 -5.83 5.18 19.52
CA VAL A 53 -4.53 5.58 20.09
C VAL A 53 -4.17 4.76 21.33
N ASP A 54 -5.16 4.39 22.15
CA ASP A 54 -4.90 3.62 23.38
C ASP A 54 -4.45 2.19 23.10
N ASP A 55 -5.06 1.56 22.09
CA ASP A 55 -4.66 0.21 21.67
C ASP A 55 -3.32 0.23 20.93
N ALA A 56 -3.09 1.27 20.11
CA ALA A 56 -1.78 1.51 19.51
C ALA A 56 -0.69 1.63 20.59
N ARG A 57 -0.92 2.40 21.66
CA ARG A 57 0.01 2.54 22.79
C ARG A 57 0.25 1.22 23.51
N LYS A 58 -0.79 0.42 23.76
CA LYS A 58 -0.64 -0.90 24.41
C LYS A 58 0.25 -1.82 23.58
N LEU A 59 -0.06 -1.94 22.29
CA LEU A 59 0.70 -2.80 21.37
C LEU A 59 2.14 -2.30 21.21
N LEU A 60 2.33 -0.99 21.12
CA LEU A 60 3.66 -0.39 21.01
C LEU A 60 4.52 -0.63 22.25
N ARG A 61 3.95 -0.56 23.46
CA ARG A 61 4.65 -0.93 24.70
C ARG A 61 5.10 -2.38 24.70
N GLN A 62 4.25 -3.30 24.23
CA GLN A 62 4.62 -4.72 24.13
C GLN A 62 5.76 -4.94 23.14
N LEU A 63 5.72 -4.24 22.00
CA LEU A 63 6.74 -4.32 20.96
C LEU A 63 8.09 -3.78 21.47
N LEU A 64 8.12 -2.59 22.07
CA LEU A 64 9.32 -1.99 22.63
C LEU A 64 9.90 -2.77 23.83
N LYS A 65 9.07 -3.51 24.58
CA LYS A 65 9.57 -4.42 25.63
C LYS A 65 10.38 -5.58 25.05
N ARG A 66 10.01 -6.07 23.86
CA ARG A 66 10.73 -7.15 23.16
C ARG A 66 11.92 -6.61 22.37
N GLU A 67 11.75 -5.46 21.73
CA GLU A 67 12.75 -4.83 20.86
C GLU A 67 12.96 -3.35 21.24
N PRO A 68 13.73 -3.07 22.30
CA PRO A 68 13.92 -1.70 22.80
C PRO A 68 14.55 -0.74 21.78
N LEU A 69 15.31 -1.27 20.82
CA LEU A 69 16.06 -0.50 19.82
C LEU A 69 15.40 -0.50 18.44
N ASN A 70 14.13 -0.96 18.33
CA ASN A 70 13.41 -0.93 17.05
C ASN A 70 13.12 0.52 16.63
N ALA A 71 13.84 1.01 15.62
CA ALA A 71 13.75 2.40 15.16
C ALA A 71 12.33 2.79 14.71
N SER A 72 11.61 1.89 14.04
CA SER A 72 10.24 2.12 13.59
C SER A 72 9.28 2.29 14.76
N ALA A 73 9.41 1.44 15.78
CA ALA A 73 8.62 1.51 16.99
C ALA A 73 8.89 2.80 17.79
N LEU A 74 10.16 3.17 17.94
CA LEU A 74 10.55 4.41 18.60
C LEU A 74 9.98 5.64 17.86
N LEU A 75 10.00 5.64 16.52
CA LEU A 75 9.38 6.71 15.71
C LEU A 75 7.87 6.80 15.95
N LEU A 76 7.16 5.68 16.01
CA LEU A 76 5.73 5.65 16.30
C LEU A 76 5.43 6.13 17.72
N ARG A 77 6.28 5.82 18.70
CA ARG A 77 6.14 6.34 20.07
C ARG A 77 6.26 7.86 20.07
N ASP A 78 7.32 8.37 19.46
CA ASP A 78 7.55 9.81 19.36
C ASP A 78 6.38 10.51 18.65
N SER A 79 5.77 9.87 17.65
CA SER A 79 4.58 10.41 16.96
C SER A 79 3.35 10.61 17.85
N ILE A 80 3.25 9.84 18.93
CA ILE A 80 2.17 9.91 19.92
C ILE A 80 2.49 10.93 21.01
N GLU A 81 3.75 11.00 21.43
CA GLU A 81 4.18 11.74 22.63
C GLU A 81 4.60 13.18 22.34
N ARG A 82 5.17 13.45 21.16
CA ARG A 82 5.74 14.76 20.83
C ARG A 82 4.83 15.59 19.94
N ASP A 83 5.14 16.87 19.84
CA ASP A 83 4.45 17.78 18.95
C ASP A 83 4.85 17.52 17.48
N PRO A 84 3.89 17.45 16.53
CA PRO A 84 4.20 17.18 15.13
C PRO A 84 5.00 18.29 14.44
N GLU A 85 4.88 19.56 14.84
CA GLU A 85 5.68 20.66 14.28
C GLU A 85 7.12 20.61 14.81
N GLU A 86 7.33 20.15 16.05
CA GLU A 86 8.68 19.86 16.58
C GLU A 86 9.36 18.71 15.82
N LEU A 87 8.61 17.63 15.52
CA LEU A 87 9.14 16.44 14.83
C LEU A 87 9.41 16.66 13.34
N LEU A 88 8.53 17.39 12.65
CA LEU A 88 8.58 17.55 11.20
C LEU A 88 9.13 18.90 10.74
N GLY A 89 9.25 19.85 11.67
CA GLY A 89 9.67 21.22 11.42
C GLY A 89 8.50 22.18 11.16
N PRO A 90 8.71 23.49 11.39
CA PRO A 90 7.67 24.52 11.25
C PRO A 90 7.41 24.93 9.79
N THR A 91 8.38 24.72 8.90
CA THR A 91 8.27 25.08 7.48
C THR A 91 7.42 24.04 6.75
N SER A 92 6.49 24.52 5.91
CA SER A 92 5.65 23.65 5.10
C SER A 92 5.25 24.30 3.78
N TYR A 93 4.84 23.49 2.83
CA TYR A 93 4.28 23.92 1.54
C TYR A 93 2.90 23.29 1.30
N PRO A 94 2.02 23.93 0.51
CA PRO A 94 0.70 23.40 0.24
C PRO A 94 0.75 22.23 -0.76
N TYR A 95 -0.05 21.19 -0.50
CA TYR A 95 -0.30 20.09 -1.43
C TYR A 95 -1.80 19.85 -1.57
N THR A 96 -2.30 19.89 -2.81
CA THR A 96 -3.69 19.53 -3.12
C THR A 96 -3.81 18.02 -3.27
N VAL A 97 -4.63 17.41 -2.41
CA VAL A 97 -4.95 15.99 -2.41
C VAL A 97 -5.55 15.58 -3.75
N LYS A 98 -5.04 14.48 -4.30
CA LYS A 98 -5.53 13.87 -5.54
C LYS A 98 -6.37 12.64 -5.24
N ALA A 99 -7.21 12.25 -6.21
CA ALA A 99 -7.99 11.02 -6.10
C ALA A 99 -7.08 9.81 -5.86
N GLY A 100 -7.38 9.05 -4.80
CA GLY A 100 -6.60 7.87 -4.40
C GLY A 100 -5.38 8.15 -3.51
N ASP A 101 -5.11 9.40 -3.15
CA ASP A 101 -4.13 9.70 -2.12
C ASP A 101 -4.61 9.19 -0.75
N THR A 102 -3.69 8.67 0.04
CA THR A 102 -3.90 8.29 1.44
C THR A 102 -2.79 8.91 2.28
N VAL A 103 -3.05 9.20 3.56
CA VAL A 103 -2.02 9.80 4.43
C VAL A 103 -0.73 8.97 4.49
N PRO A 104 -0.77 7.62 4.60
CA PRO A 104 0.44 6.79 4.53
C PRO A 104 1.21 6.88 3.21
N ALA A 105 0.49 6.91 2.08
CA ALA A 105 1.12 7.03 0.78
C ALA A 105 1.76 8.41 0.59
N LEU A 106 1.11 9.48 1.08
CA LEU A 106 1.66 10.83 1.05
C LEU A 106 2.88 10.96 1.96
N ALA A 107 2.84 10.39 3.17
CA ALA A 107 3.99 10.40 4.08
C ALA A 107 5.18 9.66 3.47
N GLN A 108 4.97 8.50 2.85
CA GLN A 108 6.04 7.80 2.14
C GLN A 108 6.59 8.63 0.97
N ARG A 109 5.71 9.20 0.14
CA ARG A 109 6.11 9.89 -1.08
C ARG A 109 6.77 11.25 -0.83
N LEU A 110 6.31 11.97 0.19
CA LEU A 110 6.68 13.36 0.43
C LEU A 110 7.60 13.54 1.65
N LEU A 111 7.50 12.68 2.66
CA LEU A 111 8.34 12.70 3.88
C LEU A 111 9.38 11.57 3.90
N GLY A 112 9.38 10.70 2.88
CA GLY A 112 10.31 9.57 2.73
C GLY A 112 10.02 8.36 3.62
N ASN A 113 9.04 8.45 4.53
CA ASN A 113 8.72 7.39 5.47
C ASN A 113 7.20 7.31 5.74
N ARG A 114 6.60 6.18 5.37
CA ARG A 114 5.20 5.82 5.61
C ARG A 114 4.78 6.00 7.08
N LEU A 115 5.66 5.72 8.04
CA LEU A 115 5.34 5.76 9.47
C LEU A 115 5.16 7.19 10.01
N LYS A 116 5.54 8.21 9.24
CA LYS A 116 5.24 9.61 9.56
C LYS A 116 3.79 9.99 9.26
N ALA A 117 2.95 9.05 8.81
CA ALA A 117 1.55 9.31 8.48
C ALA A 117 0.76 9.85 9.67
N TYR A 118 1.00 9.32 10.87
CA TYR A 118 0.29 9.81 12.05
C TYR A 118 0.67 11.25 12.39
N GLN A 119 1.98 11.55 12.32
CA GLN A 119 2.54 12.89 12.53
C GLN A 119 1.97 13.88 11.49
N LEU A 120 1.92 13.49 10.21
CA LEU A 120 1.37 14.30 9.13
C LEU A 120 -0.12 14.61 9.34
N GLY A 121 -0.90 13.63 9.81
CA GLY A 121 -2.31 13.84 10.14
C GLY A 121 -2.49 14.84 11.28
N ARG A 122 -1.72 14.71 12.36
CA ARG A 122 -1.72 15.67 13.48
C ARG A 122 -1.25 17.06 13.05
N TYR A 123 -0.20 17.16 12.23
CA TYR A 123 0.31 18.42 11.68
C TYR A 123 -0.77 19.18 10.89
N ASN A 124 -1.67 18.45 10.22
CA ASN A 124 -2.78 19.00 9.45
C ASN A 124 -4.11 19.07 10.23
N LYS A 125 -4.09 18.74 11.54
CA LYS A 125 -5.28 18.71 12.40
C LYS A 125 -6.41 17.86 11.81
N LEU A 126 -6.06 16.74 11.16
CA LEU A 126 -7.04 15.81 10.62
C LEU A 126 -7.76 15.07 11.76
N THR A 127 -9.07 14.89 11.62
CA THR A 127 -9.86 14.05 12.53
C THR A 127 -9.69 12.59 12.13
N ALA A 128 -9.49 11.71 13.11
CA ALA A 128 -9.47 10.28 12.87
C ALA A 128 -10.88 9.75 12.55
N PRO A 129 -11.03 8.78 11.62
CA PRO A 129 -9.98 8.16 10.83
C PRO A 129 -9.43 9.14 9.77
N PHE A 130 -8.12 9.14 9.53
CA PHE A 130 -7.45 10.10 8.63
C PHE A 130 -7.80 9.90 7.14
N ALA A 131 -9.05 10.16 6.79
CA ALA A 131 -9.58 10.16 5.44
C ALA A 131 -9.24 11.49 4.75
N LEU A 132 -8.91 11.40 3.47
CA LEU A 132 -8.59 12.56 2.64
C LEU A 132 -9.66 12.74 1.58
N THR A 133 -10.04 13.99 1.33
CA THR A 133 -10.95 14.35 0.23
C THR A 133 -10.14 14.91 -0.94
N PRO A 134 -10.33 14.42 -2.18
CA PRO A 134 -9.69 15.03 -3.34
C PRO A 134 -10.01 16.54 -3.43
N GLY A 135 -9.00 17.35 -3.70
CA GLY A 135 -9.10 18.82 -3.68
C GLY A 135 -8.80 19.46 -2.32
N GLN A 136 -8.76 18.70 -1.23
CA GLN A 136 -8.32 19.19 0.07
C GLN A 136 -6.86 19.68 0.00
N VAL A 137 -6.56 20.82 0.63
CA VAL A 137 -5.19 21.33 0.72
C VAL A 137 -4.58 20.93 2.05
N LEU A 138 -3.43 20.26 2.00
CA LEU A 138 -2.63 19.87 3.16
C LEU A 138 -1.37 20.72 3.24
N ARG A 139 -0.94 21.03 4.46
CA ARG A 139 0.41 21.52 4.77
C ARG A 139 1.36 20.31 4.81
N ILE A 140 2.33 20.27 3.90
CA ILE A 140 3.38 19.25 3.88
C ILE A 140 4.65 19.84 4.46
N PRO A 141 5.18 19.27 5.57
CA PRO A 141 6.41 19.76 6.18
C PRO A 141 7.62 19.66 5.26
N GLY A 142 8.54 20.62 5.43
CA GLY A 142 9.76 20.75 4.65
C GLY A 142 9.62 21.75 3.49
N THR A 143 10.57 21.66 2.56
CA THR A 143 10.61 22.51 1.38
C THR A 143 10.01 21.78 0.18
N ALA A 144 9.21 22.49 -0.61
CA ALA A 144 8.64 21.92 -1.82
C ALA A 144 9.76 21.39 -2.74
N PRO A 145 9.65 20.17 -3.27
CA PRO A 145 10.52 19.72 -4.33
C PRO A 145 10.48 20.76 -5.45
N ARG A 146 11.65 21.25 -5.87
CA ARG A 146 11.72 22.19 -6.99
C ARG A 146 11.04 21.51 -8.18
N PRO A 147 10.01 22.12 -8.80
CA PRO A 147 9.50 21.61 -10.05
C PRO A 147 10.69 21.51 -11.01
N ASP A 148 10.90 20.34 -11.61
CA ASP A 148 11.78 20.27 -12.77
C ASP A 148 11.35 21.38 -13.73
N PRO A 149 12.28 22.20 -14.26
CA PRO A 149 11.92 23.22 -15.22
C PRO A 149 11.19 22.51 -16.36
N VAL A 150 9.89 22.72 -16.43
CA VAL A 150 9.08 22.28 -17.54
C VAL A 150 9.74 22.93 -18.74
N ARG A 151 10.41 22.14 -19.59
CA ARG A 151 10.84 22.60 -20.90
C ARG A 151 9.53 23.10 -21.51
N ARG A 152 9.37 24.42 -21.60
CA ARG A 152 8.21 25.03 -22.25
C ARG A 152 8.21 24.39 -23.63
N ALA A 153 7.22 23.55 -23.92
CA ALA A 153 6.88 23.33 -25.30
C ALA A 153 6.57 24.72 -25.84
N ASP A 154 7.29 25.13 -26.88
CA ASP A 154 7.03 26.40 -27.55
C ASP A 154 5.52 26.58 -27.74
N PRO A 155 4.99 27.80 -27.55
CA PRO A 155 3.59 28.05 -27.85
C PRO A 155 3.35 27.66 -29.32
N ALA A 156 2.54 26.63 -29.52
CA ALA A 156 2.03 26.29 -30.84
C ALA A 156 1.39 27.56 -31.42
N PRO A 157 1.67 27.92 -32.69
CA PRO A 157 1.21 29.17 -33.26
C PRO A 157 -0.32 29.26 -33.18
N SER A 158 -0.79 30.35 -32.55
CA SER A 158 -2.18 30.76 -32.52
C SER A 158 -2.78 30.71 -33.92
N ARG A 159 -3.71 29.77 -34.14
CA ARG A 159 -4.66 29.90 -35.23
C ARG A 159 -5.70 30.94 -34.79
N SER A 160 -5.63 32.13 -35.37
CA SER A 160 -6.65 33.16 -35.25
C SER A 160 -8.02 32.59 -35.63
N PRO A 161 -9.09 32.80 -34.83
CA PRO A 161 -10.44 32.55 -35.28
C PRO A 161 -10.96 33.82 -35.97
N ASP A 162 -11.08 33.75 -37.29
CA ASP A 162 -11.85 34.73 -38.06
C ASP A 162 -13.23 34.11 -38.36
N ARG A 163 -14.23 34.44 -37.54
CA ARG A 163 -15.60 34.72 -38.04
C ARG A 163 -16.49 35.38 -36.97
N PRO A 164 -17.29 36.42 -37.32
CA PRO A 164 -18.18 37.11 -36.38
C PRO A 164 -19.44 36.32 -35.99
N ALA A 165 -19.99 36.73 -34.86
CA ALA A 165 -21.05 36.11 -34.08
C ALA A 165 -22.46 36.13 -34.70
N THR A 166 -23.25 35.10 -34.38
CA THR A 166 -24.66 35.26 -34.01
C THR A 166 -24.93 34.48 -32.71
N ARG A 167 -25.48 35.20 -31.72
CA ARG A 167 -26.02 34.67 -30.46
C ARG A 167 -27.40 34.01 -30.74
N PRO A 168 -27.90 33.11 -29.88
CA PRO A 168 -28.43 33.52 -28.57
C PRO A 168 -28.00 32.61 -27.40
N ALA A 169 -27.96 33.18 -26.20
CA ALA A 169 -27.77 32.44 -24.96
C ALA A 169 -28.96 31.48 -24.71
N PRO A 170 -28.73 30.36 -24.00
CA PRO A 170 -29.69 29.97 -22.99
C PRO A 170 -29.07 29.61 -21.64
N LYS A 171 -29.98 29.69 -20.66
CA LYS A 171 -29.85 29.63 -19.21
C LYS A 171 -29.26 28.33 -18.68
N ALA A 172 -28.78 28.46 -17.44
CA ALA A 172 -28.54 27.38 -16.48
C ALA A 172 -29.62 26.30 -16.51
N ALA A 173 -29.18 25.04 -16.58
CA ALA A 173 -29.99 23.87 -16.27
C ALA A 173 -29.13 22.85 -15.51
N ALA A 174 -29.71 22.33 -14.43
CA ALA A 174 -29.19 21.33 -13.50
C ALA A 174 -28.62 20.07 -14.18
N PRO A 175 -27.69 19.33 -13.53
CA PRO A 175 -27.12 18.12 -14.08
C PRO A 175 -28.17 17.00 -14.18
N LYS A 176 -28.34 16.46 -15.39
CA LYS A 176 -29.09 15.22 -15.64
C LYS A 176 -28.17 13.99 -15.54
N PRO A 177 -28.67 12.82 -15.12
CA PRO A 177 -27.88 11.63 -14.81
C PRO A 177 -27.24 10.99 -16.06
N PRO A 178 -26.13 10.23 -15.92
CA PRO A 178 -25.37 9.73 -17.05
C PRO A 178 -26.13 8.62 -17.78
N VAL A 179 -26.46 8.89 -19.05
CA VAL A 179 -26.98 7.91 -19.99
C VAL A 179 -25.83 7.04 -20.50
N ALA A 180 -26.06 5.73 -20.49
CA ALA A 180 -25.19 4.70 -21.01
C ALA A 180 -24.73 4.97 -22.46
N ALA A 181 -23.44 4.73 -22.73
CA ALA A 181 -22.86 4.65 -24.07
C ALA A 181 -22.21 3.28 -24.32
N LYS A 182 -22.33 2.83 -25.57
CA LYS A 182 -22.10 1.49 -26.17
C LYS A 182 -20.65 0.94 -26.07
N PRO A 183 -20.41 -0.37 -26.35
CA PRO A 183 -19.19 -1.08 -25.97
C PRO A 183 -17.99 -0.74 -26.85
N GLY A 184 -16.93 -0.21 -26.24
CA GLY A 184 -15.61 0.06 -26.81
C GLY A 184 -14.51 -0.82 -26.21
N PRO A 185 -13.27 -0.76 -26.74
CA PRO A 185 -12.22 -1.76 -26.54
C PRO A 185 -11.89 -1.96 -25.06
N ARG A 186 -11.92 -3.23 -24.64
CA ARG A 186 -11.56 -3.80 -23.32
C ARG A 186 -11.29 -2.74 -22.25
N ALA A 187 -12.31 -2.42 -21.46
CA ALA A 187 -12.24 -1.46 -20.37
C ALA A 187 -10.93 -1.63 -19.59
N ALA A 188 -10.09 -0.60 -19.62
CA ALA A 188 -8.89 -0.54 -18.78
C ALA A 188 -9.31 -0.83 -17.33
N ASN A 189 -8.53 -1.62 -16.61
CA ASN A 189 -8.74 -1.95 -15.21
C ASN A 189 -7.63 -1.32 -14.36
N PRO A 190 -7.82 -0.07 -13.90
CA PRO A 190 -6.80 0.65 -13.14
C PRO A 190 -6.48 -0.02 -11.79
N ALA A 191 -7.46 -0.68 -11.16
CA ALA A 191 -7.25 -1.35 -9.88
C ALA A 191 -6.30 -2.54 -10.02
N LEU A 192 -6.56 -3.41 -11.00
CA LEU A 192 -5.71 -4.55 -11.32
C LEU A 192 -4.32 -4.11 -11.78
N SER A 193 -4.23 -3.03 -12.57
CA SER A 193 -2.94 -2.46 -12.97
C SER A 193 -2.12 -1.99 -11.76
N ARG A 194 -2.72 -1.29 -10.80
CA ARG A 194 -2.04 -0.85 -9.56
C ARG A 194 -1.55 -2.02 -8.72
N GLN A 195 -2.36 -3.08 -8.58
CA GLN A 195 -1.98 -4.28 -7.84
C GLN A 195 -0.78 -4.99 -8.48
N LEU A 196 -0.85 -5.25 -9.79
CA LEU A 196 0.24 -5.88 -10.54
C LEU A 196 1.52 -5.04 -10.55
N ARG A 197 1.38 -3.72 -10.67
CA ARG A 197 2.51 -2.79 -10.57
C ARG A 197 3.20 -2.90 -9.22
N THR A 198 2.44 -2.90 -8.13
CA THR A 198 2.98 -3.02 -6.76
C THR A 198 3.72 -4.35 -6.58
N ALA A 199 3.13 -5.46 -7.04
CA ALA A 199 3.77 -6.76 -7.02
C ALA A 199 5.06 -6.78 -7.88
N GLY A 200 5.06 -6.14 -9.04
CA GLY A 200 6.23 -6.03 -9.91
C GLY A 200 7.39 -5.25 -9.27
N LEU A 201 7.10 -4.13 -8.60
CA LEU A 201 8.10 -3.35 -7.88
C LEU A 201 8.67 -4.14 -6.68
N ALA A 202 7.84 -4.87 -5.94
CA ALA A 202 8.30 -5.76 -4.87
C ALA A 202 9.20 -6.90 -5.40
N ALA A 203 8.89 -7.44 -6.58
CA ALA A 203 9.75 -8.43 -7.25
C ALA A 203 11.11 -7.84 -7.65
N LEU A 204 11.18 -6.58 -8.10
CA LEU A 204 12.47 -5.90 -8.36
C LEU A 204 13.30 -5.75 -7.09
N ASN A 205 12.69 -5.30 -6.00
CA ASN A 205 13.38 -5.10 -4.72
C ASN A 205 13.91 -6.41 -4.13
N SER A 206 13.28 -7.54 -4.45
CA SER A 206 13.73 -8.89 -4.06
C SER A 206 14.68 -9.56 -5.06
N GLY A 207 15.14 -8.84 -6.09
CA GLY A 207 16.06 -9.37 -7.12
C GLY A 207 15.39 -10.33 -8.12
N LYS A 208 14.08 -10.53 -8.06
CA LYS A 208 13.30 -11.41 -8.94
C LYS A 208 12.94 -10.67 -10.24
N VAL A 209 13.96 -10.30 -11.01
CA VAL A 209 13.84 -9.38 -12.16
C VAL A 209 12.91 -9.91 -13.26
N GLU A 210 13.01 -11.18 -13.63
CA GLU A 210 12.13 -11.78 -14.67
C GLU A 210 10.66 -11.80 -14.23
N GLN A 211 10.39 -12.12 -12.95
CA GLN A 211 9.05 -12.08 -12.38
C GLN A 211 8.50 -10.64 -12.39
N ALA A 212 9.35 -9.66 -12.07
CA ALA A 212 8.97 -8.25 -12.10
C ALA A 212 8.57 -7.78 -13.50
N VAL A 213 9.34 -8.13 -14.53
CA VAL A 213 9.01 -7.80 -15.94
C VAL A 213 7.66 -8.39 -16.31
N GLY A 214 7.41 -9.66 -15.96
CA GLY A 214 6.13 -10.31 -16.23
C GLY A 214 4.94 -9.61 -15.57
N LEU A 215 5.08 -9.22 -14.29
CA LEU A 215 4.05 -8.50 -13.55
C LEU A 215 3.78 -7.10 -14.13
N LEU A 216 4.83 -6.37 -14.49
CA LEU A 216 4.72 -5.03 -15.06
C LEU A 216 4.13 -5.03 -16.48
N ARG A 217 4.40 -6.06 -17.30
CA ARG A 217 3.73 -6.24 -18.60
C ARG A 217 2.24 -6.49 -18.44
N ARG A 218 1.83 -7.32 -17.48
CA ARG A 218 0.41 -7.55 -17.18
C ARG A 218 -0.25 -6.27 -16.66
N ALA A 219 0.46 -5.49 -15.84
CA ALA A 219 -0.01 -4.18 -15.38
C ALA A 219 -0.22 -3.21 -16.56
N ALA A 220 0.70 -3.19 -17.52
CA ALA A 220 0.61 -2.35 -18.72
C ALA A 220 -0.54 -2.80 -19.64
N ALA A 221 -0.78 -4.10 -19.77
CA ALA A 221 -1.91 -4.63 -20.52
C ALA A 221 -3.26 -4.30 -19.86
N ALA A 222 -3.29 -4.20 -18.53
CA ALA A 222 -4.49 -3.87 -17.77
C ALA A 222 -4.84 -2.38 -17.83
N ASP A 223 -3.85 -1.49 -17.89
CA ASP A 223 -4.02 -0.05 -18.03
C ASP A 223 -2.94 0.53 -18.96
N PRO A 224 -3.12 0.44 -20.29
CA PRO A 224 -2.14 0.90 -21.26
C PRO A 224 -1.88 2.41 -21.21
N GLY A 225 -2.82 3.18 -20.64
CA GLY A 225 -2.71 4.63 -20.50
C GLY A 225 -1.86 5.09 -19.33
N ASN A 226 -1.31 4.19 -18.52
CA ASN A 226 -0.60 4.54 -17.29
C ASN A 226 0.90 4.81 -17.53
N PRO A 227 1.36 6.08 -17.51
CA PRO A 227 2.75 6.41 -17.79
C PRO A 227 3.72 5.88 -16.72
N LEU A 228 3.23 5.64 -15.50
CA LEU A 228 4.06 5.12 -14.42
C LEU A 228 4.40 3.65 -14.62
N VAL A 229 3.40 2.84 -15.03
CA VAL A 229 3.60 1.43 -15.35
C VAL A 229 4.56 1.27 -16.52
N ALA A 230 4.42 2.12 -17.56
CA ALA A 230 5.32 2.12 -18.71
C ALA A 230 6.78 2.42 -18.31
N ARG A 231 7.01 3.43 -17.45
CA ARG A 231 8.35 3.76 -16.93
C ARG A 231 8.95 2.63 -16.10
N ASP A 232 8.16 2.03 -15.22
CA ASP A 232 8.59 0.94 -14.35
C ASP A 232 8.93 -0.31 -15.17
N LEU A 233 8.11 -0.64 -16.18
CA LEU A 233 8.38 -1.73 -17.11
C LEU A 233 9.69 -1.50 -17.88
N ALA A 234 9.88 -0.31 -18.46
CA ALA A 234 11.10 0.03 -19.20
C ALA A 234 12.36 -0.02 -18.32
N ARG A 235 12.24 0.28 -17.02
CA ARG A 235 13.32 0.12 -16.05
C ARG A 235 13.60 -1.36 -15.77
N ALA A 236 12.56 -2.15 -15.52
CA ALA A 236 12.69 -3.57 -15.24
C ALA A 236 13.33 -4.33 -16.42
N GLU A 237 12.95 -3.99 -17.65
CA GLU A 237 13.53 -4.59 -18.87
C GLU A 237 15.01 -4.27 -19.05
N ARG A 238 15.44 -3.04 -18.72
CA ARG A 238 16.87 -2.68 -18.69
C ARG A 238 17.64 -3.50 -17.67
N ILE A 239 17.11 -3.64 -16.46
CA ILE A 239 17.73 -4.47 -15.42
C ILE A 239 17.81 -5.92 -15.90
N ALA A 240 16.73 -6.47 -16.46
CA ALA A 240 16.71 -7.83 -17.00
C ALA A 240 17.78 -8.05 -18.07
N ALA A 241 17.93 -7.10 -19.01
CA ALA A 241 18.98 -7.15 -20.02
C ALA A 241 20.38 -7.18 -19.41
N THR A 242 20.65 -6.33 -18.40
CA THR A 242 21.96 -6.31 -17.72
C THR A 242 22.23 -7.58 -16.94
N VAL A 243 21.22 -8.19 -16.32
CA VAL A 243 21.36 -9.46 -15.57
C VAL A 243 21.60 -10.63 -16.53
N ARG A 244 20.90 -10.67 -17.66
CA ARG A 244 21.11 -11.71 -18.69
C ARG A 244 22.50 -11.61 -19.34
N ALA A 245 23.00 -10.41 -19.56
CA ALA A 245 24.35 -10.21 -20.12
C ALA A 245 25.49 -10.60 -19.16
N ARG A 246 25.20 -10.77 -17.87
CA ARG A 246 26.16 -11.17 -16.83
C ARG A 246 26.09 -12.66 -16.46
N ARG A 247 25.15 -13.39 -17.05
CA ARG A 247 25.03 -14.85 -16.92
C ARG A 247 25.76 -15.53 -18.06
#